data_AF-A0A6P0J2P1-F1
#
_entry.id   AF-A0A6P0J2P1-F1
#
_cell.length_a   1.000
_cell.length_b   1.000
_cell.length_c   1.000
_cell.angle_alpha   90.00
_cell.angle_beta   90.00
_cell.angle_gamma   90.00
#
_symmetry.space_group_name_H-M   'P 1'
#
loop_
_entity.id
_entity.type
_entity.pdbx_description
1 polymer ?
#
loop_
_entity_poly.entity_id
_entity_poly.type
_entity_poly.pdbx_seq_one_letter_code
_entity_poly.pdbx_strand_id
1 'polypeptide(L)'
;TLGMEDHLLEIFGGHDTKEVITKGISADSDLNWSKDAKAELNKVPGFVRGKVKRNTEKFARERGFSEITLEVMYAAKEAVGA
;
A
#
# COMPACT_ATOMS: atom_id res chain seq x y z
N THR A 1 -23.19 27.79 14.11
CA THR A 1 -23.02 26.77 13.05
C THR A 1 -21.57 26.37 13.06
N LEU A 2 -21.21 25.47 13.97
CA LEU A 2 -19.85 25.26 14.45
C LEU A 2 -19.31 23.95 13.88
N GLY A 3 -18.19 24.04 13.16
CA GLY A 3 -17.62 23.00 12.30
C GLY A 3 -17.31 21.70 13.04
N MET A 4 -18.15 20.70 12.82
CA MET A 4 -17.91 19.32 13.26
C MET A 4 -16.94 18.57 12.32
N GLU A 5 -16.46 19.23 11.26
CA GLU A 5 -15.53 18.66 10.29
C GLU A 5 -14.07 18.63 10.80
N ASP A 6 -13.69 19.57 11.65
CA ASP A 6 -12.30 19.70 12.15
C ASP A 6 -11.92 18.56 13.10
N HIS A 7 -12.84 18.13 13.97
CA HIS A 7 -12.59 17.06 14.94
C HIS A 7 -12.48 15.67 14.29
N LEU A 8 -13.00 15.49 13.07
CA LEU A 8 -12.79 14.26 12.30
C LEU A 8 -11.38 14.18 11.73
N LEU A 9 -10.77 15.32 11.37
CA LEU A 9 -9.39 15.38 10.89
C LEU A 9 -8.35 15.19 12.00
N GLU A 10 -8.70 15.53 13.25
CA GLU A 10 -7.87 15.26 14.43
C GLU A 10 -7.84 13.76 14.79
N ILE A 11 -8.99 13.07 14.68
CA ILE A 11 -9.06 11.61 14.85
C ILE A 11 -8.32 10.88 13.70
N PHE A 12 -8.31 11.47 12.51
CA PHE A 12 -7.57 10.99 11.34
C PHE A 12 -6.26 11.76 11.08
N GLY A 13 -5.55 12.21 12.13
CA GLY A 13 -4.14 12.63 12.06
C GLY A 13 -3.76 13.54 10.89
N GLY A 14 -4.58 14.55 10.60
CA GLY A 14 -4.49 15.32 9.36
C GLY A 14 -4.35 16.82 9.55
N HIS A 15 -3.30 17.30 10.21
CA HIS A 15 -2.84 18.68 10.02
C HIS A 15 -1.36 18.85 10.40
N ASP A 16 -0.47 18.86 9.39
CA ASP A 16 0.60 19.86 9.19
C ASP A 16 1.49 19.43 8.02
N THR A 17 1.50 20.19 6.91
CA THR A 17 2.66 20.41 6.03
C THR A 17 2.29 21.36 4.89
N LYS A 18 2.01 22.62 5.25
CA LYS A 18 2.10 23.72 4.29
C LYS A 18 3.48 24.37 4.43
N GLU A 19 4.55 23.63 4.16
CA GLU A 19 5.86 24.23 3.94
C GLU A 19 6.82 23.31 3.14
N VAL A 20 7.19 23.84 1.96
CA VAL A 20 8.50 23.74 1.30
C VAL A 20 8.92 22.45 0.57
N ILE A 21 8.61 22.41 -0.72
CA ILE A 21 9.57 22.20 -1.83
C ILE A 21 10.65 21.12 -1.59
N THR A 22 10.30 19.85 -1.69
CA THR A 22 11.22 18.84 -2.22
C THR A 22 10.52 18.05 -3.31
N LYS A 23 10.90 18.40 -4.55
CA LYS A 23 10.77 17.60 -5.76
C LYS A 23 11.41 16.23 -5.49
N GLY A 24 10.65 15.29 -4.95
CA GLY A 24 11.17 13.98 -4.52
C GLY A 24 10.23 13.12 -3.67
N ILE A 25 8.98 13.55 -3.44
CA ILE A 25 7.96 12.70 -2.85
C ILE A 25 7.43 11.83 -3.98
N SER A 26 8.06 10.67 -4.15
CA SER A 26 7.50 9.54 -4.90
C SER A 26 6.17 9.17 -4.23
N ALA A 27 5.11 9.89 -4.62
CA ALA A 27 3.73 9.46 -4.41
C ALA A 27 3.69 8.02 -4.88
N ASP A 28 3.48 7.10 -3.94
CA ASP A 28 3.17 5.71 -4.21
C ASP A 28 3.98 5.15 -5.39
N SER A 29 5.27 4.85 -5.20
CA SER A 29 5.90 3.93 -6.15
C SER A 29 5.13 2.62 -6.03
N ASP A 30 4.06 2.49 -6.82
CA ASP A 30 3.42 1.23 -7.17
C ASP A 30 4.60 0.34 -7.54
N LEU A 31 4.92 -0.62 -6.67
CA LEU A 31 5.95 -1.59 -6.97
C LEU A 31 5.58 -2.24 -8.31
N ASN A 32 6.57 -2.49 -9.16
CA ASN A 32 6.26 -3.14 -10.42
C ASN A 32 5.68 -4.52 -10.12
N TRP A 33 4.48 -4.82 -10.59
CA TRP A 33 3.91 -6.16 -10.48
C TRP A 33 4.11 -6.88 -11.81
N SER A 34 4.65 -8.10 -11.77
CA SER A 34 4.68 -8.96 -12.95
C SER A 34 3.25 -9.24 -13.43
N LYS A 35 3.11 -9.54 -14.73
CA LYS A 35 1.83 -9.90 -15.35
C LYS A 35 1.16 -11.06 -14.62
N ASP A 36 1.94 -12.06 -14.22
CA ASP A 36 1.47 -13.26 -13.54
C ASP A 36 0.96 -12.95 -12.13
N ALA A 37 1.69 -12.09 -11.40
CA ALA A 37 1.30 -11.65 -10.07
C ALA A 37 0.02 -10.79 -10.10
N LYS A 38 -0.12 -9.90 -11.10
CA LYS A 38 -1.36 -9.15 -11.33
C LYS A 38 -2.53 -10.09 -11.64
N ALA A 39 -2.32 -11.11 -12.47
CA ALA A 39 -3.34 -12.08 -12.81
C ALA A 39 -3.80 -12.86 -11.57
N GLU A 40 -2.88 -13.28 -10.71
CA GLU A 40 -3.19 -13.96 -9.45
C GLU A 40 -3.93 -13.04 -8.46
N LEU A 41 -3.47 -11.79 -8.31
CA LEU A 41 -4.16 -10.79 -7.49
C LEU A 41 -5.60 -10.55 -7.97
N ASN A 42 -5.86 -10.61 -9.28
CA ASN A 42 -7.20 -10.45 -9.84
C ASN A 42 -8.14 -11.62 -9.54
N LYS A 43 -7.63 -12.82 -9.23
CA LYS A 43 -8.45 -13.95 -8.76
C LYS A 43 -8.92 -13.77 -7.31
N VAL A 44 -8.24 -12.92 -6.55
CA VAL A 44 -8.61 -12.61 -5.16
C VAL A 44 -9.92 -11.81 -5.14
N PRO A 45 -10.92 -12.20 -4.33
CA PRO A 45 -12.17 -11.45 -4.18
C PRO A 45 -11.94 -10.00 -3.76
N GLY A 46 -12.74 -9.06 -4.29
CA GLY A 46 -12.49 -7.61 -4.14
C GLY A 46 -12.36 -7.14 -2.68
N PHE A 47 -13.16 -7.69 -1.77
CA PHE A 47 -13.17 -7.32 -0.35
C PHE A 47 -11.87 -7.70 0.39
N VAL A 48 -11.09 -8.67 -0.11
CA VAL A 48 -9.77 -9.04 0.43
C VAL A 48 -8.61 -8.59 -0.44
N ARG A 49 -8.84 -8.33 -1.74
CA ARG A 49 -7.80 -7.99 -2.72
C ARG A 49 -6.97 -6.78 -2.30
N GLY A 50 -7.62 -5.71 -1.81
CA GLY A 50 -6.91 -4.51 -1.36
C GLY A 50 -5.97 -4.77 -0.18
N LYS A 51 -6.35 -5.65 0.76
CA LYS A 51 -5.50 -6.07 1.87
C LYS A 51 -4.31 -6.90 1.38
N VAL A 52 -4.56 -7.83 0.46
CA VAL A 52 -3.49 -8.66 -0.15
C VAL A 52 -2.48 -7.77 -0.90
N LYS A 53 -2.94 -6.86 -1.77
CA LYS A 53 -2.07 -5.93 -2.51
C LYS A 53 -1.14 -5.18 -1.56
N ARG A 54 -1.71 -4.50 -0.56
CA ARG A 54 -0.94 -3.70 0.43
C ARG A 54 0.05 -4.53 1.22
N ASN A 55 -0.35 -5.73 1.66
CA ASN A 55 0.54 -6.61 2.42
C ASN A 55 1.72 -7.10 1.56
N THR A 56 1.46 -7.49 0.31
CA THR A 56 2.52 -7.90 -0.62
C THR A 56 3.46 -6.75 -0.94
N GLU A 57 2.94 -5.55 -1.18
CA GLU A 57 3.76 -4.36 -1.42
C GLU A 57 4.61 -3.98 -0.20
N LYS A 58 4.02 -4.05 0.99
CA LYS A 58 4.76 -3.82 2.24
C LYS A 58 5.89 -4.83 2.39
N PHE A 59 5.59 -6.12 2.27
CA PHE A 59 6.58 -7.19 2.34
C PHE A 59 7.72 -6.99 1.32
N ALA A 60 7.37 -6.61 0.10
CA ALA A 60 8.34 -6.35 -0.95
C ALA A 60 9.27 -5.17 -0.61
N ARG A 61 8.72 -4.05 -0.13
CA ARG A 61 9.51 -2.90 0.32
C ARG A 61 10.43 -3.24 1.50
N GLU A 62 9.93 -3.98 2.49
CA GLU A 62 10.71 -4.38 3.67
C GLU A 62 11.89 -5.30 3.32
N ARG A 63 11.75 -6.10 2.25
CA ARG A 63 12.79 -7.01 1.75
C ARG A 63 13.67 -6.39 0.64
N GLY A 64 13.37 -5.17 0.20
CA GLY A 64 14.10 -4.50 -0.88
C GLY A 64 13.83 -5.06 -2.28
N PHE A 65 12.69 -5.71 -2.49
CA PHE A 65 12.27 -6.16 -3.82
C PHE A 65 11.74 -4.98 -4.65
N SER A 66 12.28 -4.82 -5.86
CA SER A 66 11.86 -3.78 -6.81
C SER A 66 10.67 -4.21 -7.70
N GLU A 67 10.40 -5.52 -7.76
CA GLU A 67 9.31 -6.11 -8.53
C GLU A 67 8.60 -7.20 -7.70
N ILE A 68 7.27 -7.20 -7.75
CA ILE A 68 6.38 -8.20 -7.17
C ILE A 68 6.11 -9.26 -8.23
N THR A 69 6.81 -10.36 -8.11
CA THR A 69 6.56 -11.60 -8.85
C THR A 69 5.57 -12.48 -8.09
N LEU A 70 5.14 -13.60 -8.71
CA LEU A 70 4.33 -14.60 -8.01
C LEU A 70 5.02 -15.11 -6.75
N GLU A 71 6.34 -15.34 -6.82
CA GLU A 71 7.13 -15.81 -5.68
C GLU A 71 7.06 -14.82 -4.50
N VAL A 72 7.26 -13.52 -4.78
CA VAL A 72 7.15 -12.47 -3.75
C VAL A 72 5.73 -12.42 -3.17
N MET A 73 4.70 -12.59 -4.00
CA MET A 73 3.31 -12.62 -3.55
C MET A 73 3.02 -13.82 -2.62
N TYR A 74 3.52 -15.01 -2.95
CA TYR A 74 3.37 -16.19 -2.11
C TYR A 74 4.16 -16.08 -0.81
N ALA A 75 5.41 -15.63 -0.87
CA ALA A 75 6.23 -15.38 0.33
C ALA A 75 5.57 -14.36 1.27
N ALA A 76 4.97 -13.30 0.73
CA ALA A 76 4.21 -12.33 1.51
C ALA A 76 2.96 -12.96 2.16
N LYS A 77 2.25 -13.83 1.46
CA LYS A 77 1.09 -14.56 2.01
C LYS A 77 1.50 -15.44 3.20
N GLU A 78 2.63 -16.13 3.10
CA GLU A 78 3.16 -16.97 4.19
C GLU A 78 3.59 -16.13 5.38
N ALA A 79 4.23 -14.97 5.16
CA ALA A 79 4.68 -14.07 6.21
C ALA A 79 3.53 -13.41 7.02
N VAL A 80 2.35 -13.23 6.41
CA VAL A 80 1.16 -12.64 7.07
C VAL A 80 0.33 -13.67 7.83
N GLY A 81 0.48 -14.96 7.50
CA GLY A 81 -0.24 -16.07 8.14
C GLY A 81 0.49 -16.67 9.36
N ALA A 82 1.70 -16.20 9.67
CA ALA A 82 2.48 -16.56 10.85
C ALA A 82 2.13 -15.70 12.07
#